data_AF-A0A011UBY8-F1
#
_entry.id   AF-A0A011UBY8-F1
#
_cell.length_a   1.000
_cell.length_b   1.000
_cell.length_c   1.000
_cell.angle_alpha   90.00
_cell.angle_beta   90.00
_cell.angle_gamma   90.00
#
_symmetry.space_group_name_H-M   'P 1'
#
loop_
_entity.id
_entity.type
_entity.pdbx_description
1 polymer ?
#
loop_
_entity_poly.entity_id
_entity_poly.type
_entity_poly.pdbx_seq_one_letter_code
_entity_poly.pdbx_strand_id
1 'polypeptide(L)'
;MRVSLLPVFLLLLPLLEIAGFVVVGKQIGALATVALVMLSTVAGSALLRHQGLDAMNRARAAMDAGKDPGLQLANSAMAVVAAILLIVPGFITSAIGLLILLPPVRALFWKMFGRRVVFTSQFGTAGFRRDANSHTIDLDSEDFSRGRPDDSSPWRRLPEE
;
A
#
# COMPACT_ATOMS: atom_id res chain seq x y z
N MET A 1 -19.74 23.15 15.10
CA MET A 1 -19.71 21.89 14.30
C MET A 1 -18.53 22.00 13.36
N ARG A 2 -17.50 21.15 13.51
CA ARG A 2 -16.37 21.14 12.56
C ARG A 2 -16.90 20.47 11.30
N VAL A 3 -17.30 21.27 10.31
CA VAL A 3 -17.81 20.72 9.06
C VAL A 3 -16.62 20.06 8.36
N SER A 4 -16.59 18.74 8.35
CA SER A 4 -15.58 18.00 7.59
C SER A 4 -15.83 18.29 6.11
N LEU A 5 -14.93 19.04 5.47
CA LEU A 5 -14.98 19.35 4.04
C LEU A 5 -14.67 18.13 3.15
N LEU A 6 -14.17 17.04 3.75
CA LEU A 6 -13.74 15.82 3.07
C LEU A 6 -14.84 15.14 2.23
N PRO A 7 -16.07 14.88 2.74
CA PRO A 7 -17.15 14.32 1.92
C PRO A 7 -17.56 15.21 0.75
N VAL A 8 -17.51 16.54 0.93
CA VAL A 8 -17.81 17.48 -0.17
C VAL A 8 -16.77 17.34 -1.27
N PHE A 9 -15.48 17.33 -0.92
CA PHE A 9 -14.41 17.13 -1.89
C PHE A 9 -14.50 15.78 -2.62
N LEU A 10 -14.81 14.71 -1.89
CA LEU A 10 -14.97 13.36 -2.44
C LEU A 10 -16.07 13.30 -3.50
N LEU A 11 -17.16 14.04 -3.31
CA LEU A 11 -18.24 14.16 -4.30
C LEU A 11 -17.88 15.12 -5.43
N LEU A 12 -17.25 16.26 -5.13
CA LEU A 12 -16.95 17.30 -6.12
C LEU A 12 -15.90 16.84 -7.15
N LEU A 13 -14.91 16.07 -6.70
CA LEU A 13 -13.79 15.61 -7.53
C LEU A 13 -14.27 14.83 -8.78
N PRO A 14 -15.06 13.74 -8.68
CA PRO A 14 -15.52 13.01 -9.86
C PRO A 14 -16.43 13.86 -10.78
N LEU A 15 -17.22 14.79 -10.24
CA LEU A 15 -17.98 15.73 -11.09
C LEU A 15 -17.03 16.60 -11.92
N LEU A 16 -15.96 17.08 -11.31
CA LEU A 16 -14.95 17.89 -11.98
C LEU A 16 -14.18 17.09 -13.02
N GLU A 17 -13.92 15.80 -12.77
CA GLU A 17 -13.34 14.90 -13.75
C GLU A 17 -14.24 14.72 -14.98
N ILE A 18 -15.54 14.45 -14.78
CA ILE A 18 -16.52 14.33 -15.87
C ILE A 18 -16.56 15.62 -16.69
N ALA A 19 -16.56 16.78 -16.05
CA ALA A 19 -16.48 18.06 -16.75
C ALA A 19 -15.18 18.18 -17.59
N GLY A 20 -14.04 17.76 -17.03
CA GLY A 20 -12.77 17.68 -17.75
C GLY A 20 -12.82 16.77 -18.98
N PHE A 21 -13.39 15.58 -18.84
CA PHE A 21 -13.60 14.64 -19.95
C PHE A 21 -14.42 15.25 -21.09
N VAL A 22 -15.49 15.96 -20.76
CA VAL A 22 -16.32 16.64 -21.77
C VAL A 22 -15.55 17.75 -22.46
N VAL A 23 -14.81 18.59 -21.72
CA VAL A 23 -14.06 19.71 -22.30
C VAL A 23 -12.96 19.19 -23.24
N VAL A 24 -12.16 18.23 -22.80
CA VAL A 24 -11.07 17.67 -23.62
C VAL A 24 -11.65 16.86 -24.78
N GLY A 25 -12.67 16.03 -24.53
CA GLY A 25 -13.36 15.25 -25.55
C GLY A 25 -13.94 16.11 -26.67
N LYS A 26 -14.41 17.32 -26.37
CA LYS A 26 -14.86 18.29 -27.38
C LYS A 26 -13.72 18.90 -28.20
N GLN A 27 -12.50 18.98 -27.66
CA GLN A 27 -11.36 19.57 -28.36
C GLN A 27 -10.62 18.57 -29.25
N ILE A 28 -10.38 17.34 -28.76
CA ILE A 28 -9.55 16.34 -29.44
C ILE A 28 -10.32 15.09 -29.89
N GLY A 29 -11.60 14.98 -29.53
CA GLY A 29 -12.44 13.83 -29.81
C GLY A 29 -12.45 12.76 -28.71
N ALA A 30 -13.52 11.96 -28.69
CA ALA A 30 -13.74 10.93 -27.67
C ALA A 30 -12.69 9.81 -27.71
N LEU A 31 -12.35 9.30 -28.90
CA LEU A 31 -11.35 8.23 -29.05
C LEU A 31 -9.97 8.67 -28.57
N ALA A 32 -9.52 9.87 -28.92
CA ALA A 32 -8.24 10.41 -28.47
C ALA A 32 -8.22 10.60 -26.94
N THR A 33 -9.34 11.04 -26.36
CA THR A 33 -9.50 11.18 -24.90
C THR A 33 -9.39 9.84 -24.18
N VAL A 34 -10.06 8.80 -24.68
CA VAL A 34 -9.96 7.45 -24.13
C VAL A 34 -8.53 6.91 -24.26
N ALA A 35 -7.87 7.13 -25.40
CA ALA A 35 -6.49 6.70 -25.61
C ALA A 35 -5.52 7.38 -24.62
N LEU A 36 -5.69 8.69 -24.36
CA LEU A 36 -4.87 9.42 -23.39
C LEU A 36 -5.02 8.85 -21.98
N VAL A 37 -6.25 8.49 -21.58
CA VAL A 37 -6.53 7.94 -20.25
C VAL A 37 -5.97 6.53 -20.11
N MET A 38 -6.12 5.71 -21.14
CA MET A 38 -5.50 4.38 -21.16
C MET A 38 -3.97 4.50 -21.06
N LEU A 39 -3.38 5.46 -21.79
CA LEU A 39 -1.93 5.70 -21.75
C LEU A 39 -1.49 6.19 -20.36
N SER A 40 -2.25 7.07 -19.70
CA SER A 40 -1.95 7.54 -18.34
C SER A 40 -2.04 6.40 -17.32
N THR A 41 -3.06 5.55 -17.41
CA THR A 41 -3.22 4.39 -16.52
C THR A 41 -2.09 3.38 -16.71
N VAL A 42 -1.68 3.11 -17.96
CA VAL A 42 -0.55 2.22 -18.25
C VAL A 42 0.76 2.81 -17.72
N ALA A 43 1.01 4.10 -17.97
CA ALA A 43 2.19 4.78 -17.46
C ALA A 43 2.24 4.78 -15.92
N GLY A 44 1.12 5.08 -15.26
CA GLY A 44 0.97 5.02 -13.81
C GLY A 44 1.22 3.61 -13.25
N SER A 45 0.68 2.59 -13.92
CA SER A 45 0.87 1.19 -13.51
C SER A 45 2.33 0.74 -13.64
N ALA A 46 2.99 1.09 -14.75
CA ALA A 46 4.42 0.84 -14.92
C ALA A 46 5.25 1.55 -13.84
N LEU A 47 4.94 2.82 -13.60
CA LEU A 47 5.60 3.63 -12.57
C LEU A 47 5.43 3.03 -11.18
N LEU A 48 4.22 2.58 -10.84
CA LEU A 48 3.91 1.93 -9.56
C LEU A 48 4.72 0.64 -9.40
N ARG A 49 4.86 -0.15 -10.47
CA ARG A 49 5.66 -1.39 -10.44
C ARG A 49 7.14 -1.09 -10.17
N HIS A 50 7.72 -0.10 -10.86
CA HIS A 50 9.12 0.28 -10.67
C HIS A 50 9.36 0.90 -9.29
N GLN A 51 8.56 1.91 -8.91
CA GLN A 51 8.77 2.66 -7.68
C GLN A 51 8.30 1.90 -6.44
N GLY A 52 7.31 1.02 -6.55
CA GLY A 52 6.86 0.16 -5.46
C GLY A 52 7.93 -0.85 -5.05
N LEU A 53 8.57 -1.52 -6.02
CA LEU A 53 9.67 -2.43 -5.77
C LEU A 53 10.87 -1.70 -5.14
N ASP A 54 11.24 -0.55 -5.70
CA ASP A 54 12.30 0.30 -5.15
C ASP A 54 12.01 0.74 -3.71
N ALA A 55 10.76 1.13 -3.41
CA ALA A 55 10.33 1.53 -2.08
C ALA A 55 10.50 0.38 -1.08
N MET A 56 10.08 -0.84 -1.45
CA MET A 56 10.20 -2.03 -0.61
C MET A 56 11.66 -2.41 -0.37
N ASN A 57 12.49 -2.35 -1.41
CA ASN A 57 13.93 -2.66 -1.29
C ASN A 57 14.64 -1.65 -0.37
N ARG A 58 14.34 -0.36 -0.50
CA ARG A 58 14.90 0.69 0.36
C ARG A 58 14.40 0.55 1.80
N ALA A 59 13.13 0.21 2.00
CA ALA A 59 12.59 -0.05 3.33
C ALA A 59 13.31 -1.20 4.02
N ARG A 60 13.50 -2.34 3.33
CA ARG A 60 14.27 -3.49 3.84
C ARG A 60 15.71 -3.11 4.20
N ALA A 61 16.42 -2.50 3.25
CA ALA A 61 17.81 -2.10 3.46
C ALA A 61 18.00 -1.14 4.65
N ALA A 62 17.04 -0.24 4.89
CA ALA A 62 17.14 0.70 6.00
C ALA A 62 16.80 0.06 7.36
N MET A 63 15.88 -0.91 7.39
CA MET A 63 15.63 -1.73 8.58
C MET A 63 16.87 -2.57 8.93
N ASP A 64 17.48 -3.22 7.94
CA ASP A 64 18.70 -4.03 8.12
C ASP A 64 19.89 -3.18 8.60
N ALA A 65 19.96 -1.91 8.16
CA ALA A 65 21.00 -0.98 8.56
C ALA A 65 20.75 -0.26 9.89
N GLY A 66 19.58 -0.44 10.53
CA GLY A 66 19.20 0.27 11.76
C GLY A 66 19.18 1.80 11.64
N LYS A 67 19.00 2.34 10.42
CA LYS A 67 19.02 3.79 10.15
C LYS A 67 17.61 4.34 10.00
N ASP A 68 17.38 5.56 10.48
CA ASP A 68 16.12 6.27 10.23
C ASP A 68 16.00 6.65 8.73
N PRO A 69 15.06 6.04 7.98
CA PRO A 69 14.97 6.23 6.54
C PRO A 69 14.00 7.34 6.13
N GLY A 70 13.54 8.17 7.07
CA GLY A 70 12.39 9.08 6.89
C GLY A 70 12.36 9.85 5.57
N LEU A 71 13.46 10.48 5.15
CA LEU A 71 13.48 11.29 3.93
C LEU A 71 13.48 10.46 2.63
N GLN A 72 14.20 9.34 2.60
CA GLN A 72 14.25 8.48 1.40
C GLN A 72 12.94 7.72 1.21
N LEU A 73 12.36 7.21 2.29
CA LEU A 73 11.05 6.56 2.27
C LEU A 73 9.94 7.51 1.86
N ALA A 74 9.97 8.75 2.36
CA ALA A 74 9.01 9.78 1.98
C ALA A 74 9.02 10.06 0.47
N ASN A 75 10.22 10.16 -0.12
CA ASN A 75 10.35 10.37 -1.55
C ASN A 75 9.79 9.21 -2.37
N SER A 76 10.07 7.97 -1.98
CA SER A 76 9.48 6.80 -2.66
C SER A 76 7.97 6.69 -2.42
N ALA A 77 7.48 7.04 -1.24
CA ALA A 77 6.05 7.02 -0.92
C ALA A 77 5.27 8.07 -1.73
N MET A 78 5.77 9.31 -1.83
CA MET A 78 5.18 10.33 -2.69
C MET A 78 5.13 9.89 -4.15
N ALA A 79 6.14 9.15 -4.59
CA ALA A 79 6.23 8.61 -5.93
C ALA A 79 5.16 7.54 -6.19
N VAL A 80 4.97 6.63 -5.23
CA VAL A 80 3.88 5.63 -5.24
C VAL A 80 2.50 6.30 -5.22
N VAL A 81 2.29 7.33 -4.39
CA VAL A 81 1.03 8.09 -4.36
C VAL A 81 0.75 8.73 -5.72
N ALA A 82 1.74 9.38 -6.33
CA ALA A 82 1.62 9.94 -7.68
C ALA A 82 1.22 8.89 -8.71
N ALA A 83 1.83 7.70 -8.64
CA ALA A 83 1.52 6.59 -9.54
C ALA A 83 0.08 6.08 -9.35
N ILE A 84 -0.40 5.96 -8.10
CA ILE A 84 -1.79 5.59 -7.80
C ILE A 84 -2.76 6.64 -8.37
N LEU A 85 -2.47 7.93 -8.21
CA LEU A 85 -3.28 9.01 -8.77
C LEU A 85 -3.36 8.94 -10.30
N LEU A 86 -2.27 8.60 -10.98
CA LEU A 86 -2.21 8.41 -12.43
C LEU A 86 -3.00 7.18 -12.92
N ILE A 87 -3.14 6.15 -12.09
CA ILE A 87 -3.90 4.95 -12.41
C ILE A 87 -5.39 5.23 -12.37
N VAL A 88 -5.85 6.06 -11.43
CA VAL A 88 -7.26 6.47 -11.34
C VAL A 88 -7.60 7.30 -12.58
N PRO A 89 -8.54 6.86 -13.42
CA PRO A 89 -8.85 7.55 -14.66
C PRO A 89 -9.49 8.91 -14.35
N GLY A 90 -8.76 9.97 -14.67
CA GLY A 90 -9.19 11.36 -14.47
C GLY A 90 -8.18 12.34 -15.07
N PHE A 91 -8.65 13.43 -15.65
CA PHE A 91 -7.78 14.49 -16.19
C PHE A 91 -7.10 15.28 -15.08
N ILE A 92 -7.85 15.65 -14.05
CA ILE A 92 -7.34 16.49 -12.97
C ILE A 92 -6.46 15.66 -12.06
N THR A 93 -6.92 14.46 -11.71
CA THR A 93 -6.16 13.51 -10.90
C THR A 93 -4.87 13.10 -11.61
N SER A 94 -4.89 12.86 -12.93
CA SER A 94 -3.67 12.60 -13.71
C SER A 94 -2.73 13.81 -13.75
N ALA A 95 -3.27 15.02 -13.92
CA ALA A 95 -2.45 16.24 -13.91
C ALA A 95 -1.77 16.43 -12.55
N ILE A 96 -2.50 16.21 -11.45
CA ILE A 96 -1.94 16.26 -10.09
C ILE A 96 -0.90 15.15 -9.89
N GLY A 97 -1.18 13.93 -10.33
CA GLY A 97 -0.24 12.80 -10.25
C GLY A 97 1.07 13.09 -10.99
N LEU A 98 1.00 13.60 -12.23
CA LEU A 98 2.16 14.06 -13.00
C LEU A 98 2.89 15.22 -12.32
N LEU A 99 2.15 16.15 -11.72
CA LEU A 99 2.74 17.28 -11.01
C LEU A 99 3.55 16.78 -9.81
N ILE A 100 3.03 15.85 -9.01
CA ILE A 100 3.73 15.24 -7.86
C ILE A 100 4.93 14.41 -8.31
N LEU A 101 4.96 13.91 -9.56
CA LEU A 101 6.12 13.21 -10.09
C LEU A 101 7.36 14.12 -10.21
N LEU A 102 7.16 15.42 -10.38
CA LEU A 102 8.25 16.39 -10.49
C LEU A 102 8.99 16.58 -9.15
N PRO A 103 10.34 16.45 -9.11
CA PRO A 103 11.13 16.69 -7.91
C PRO A 103 10.86 18.00 -7.16
N PRO A 104 10.71 19.18 -7.82
CA PRO A 104 10.44 20.43 -7.10
C PRO A 104 9.09 20.43 -6.40
N VAL A 105 8.08 19.76 -6.98
CA VAL A 105 6.73 19.67 -6.39
C VAL A 105 6.77 18.77 -5.16
N ARG A 106 7.52 17.67 -5.20
CA ARG A 106 7.71 16.79 -4.03
C ARG A 106 8.32 17.52 -2.85
N ALA A 107 9.37 18.32 -3.09
CA ALA A 107 10.00 19.12 -2.05
C ALA A 107 9.02 20.12 -1.43
N LEU A 108 8.20 20.78 -2.26
CA LEU A 108 7.16 21.70 -1.79
C LEU A 108 6.08 20.98 -0.97
N PHE A 109 5.63 19.82 -1.44
CA PHE A 109 4.62 19.01 -0.77
C PHE A 109 5.12 18.54 0.60
N TRP A 110 6.36 18.06 0.66
CA TRP A 110 7.02 17.68 1.91
C TRP A 110 7.16 18.86 2.88
N LYS A 111 7.54 20.05 2.39
CA LYS A 111 7.64 21.25 3.22
C LYS A 111 6.28 21.67 3.82
N MET A 112 5.20 21.51 3.05
CA MET A 112 3.85 21.94 3.43
C MET A 112 3.15 20.92 4.36
N PHE A 113 3.30 19.62 4.06
CA PHE A 113 2.57 18.55 4.74
C PHE A 113 3.45 17.75 5.72
N GLY A 114 4.77 17.71 5.53
CA GLY A 114 5.70 16.94 6.38
C GLY A 114 5.67 17.33 7.86
N ARG A 115 5.25 18.55 8.21
CA ARG A 115 5.05 18.97 9.62
C ARG A 115 3.84 18.33 10.30
N ARG A 116 2.92 17.72 9.53
CA ARG A 116 1.68 17.09 10.04
C ARG A 116 1.67 15.57 9.84
N VAL A 117 2.59 15.03 9.05
CA VAL A 117 2.74 13.59 8.83
C VAL A 117 3.63 13.04 9.93
N VAL A 118 3.02 12.61 11.03
CA VAL A 118 3.67 11.67 11.94
C VAL A 118 3.77 10.37 11.17
N PHE A 119 4.98 9.98 10.78
CA PHE A 119 5.24 8.63 10.30
C PHE A 119 5.05 7.69 11.47
N THR A 120 3.79 7.32 11.74
CA THR A 120 3.51 6.14 12.54
C THR A 120 4.13 4.99 11.76
N SER A 121 5.24 4.47 12.27
CA SER A 121 5.97 3.31 11.78
C SER A 121 5.16 2.00 11.88
N GLN A 122 3.84 2.07 11.74
CA GLN A 122 2.96 0.93 11.47
C GLN A 122 2.95 0.62 9.97
N PHE A 123 4.14 0.53 9.36
CA PHE A 123 4.32 -0.19 8.10
C PHE A 123 4.94 -1.58 8.36
N GLY A 124 4.77 -2.08 9.58
CA GLY A 124 4.82 -3.51 9.88
C GLY A 124 3.40 -4.08 9.91
N THR A 125 3.19 -5.17 9.18
CA THR A 125 2.09 -6.14 9.42
C THR A 125 0.72 -5.85 8.77
N ALA A 126 0.70 -5.68 7.45
CA ALA A 126 -0.43 -6.14 6.62
C ALA A 126 -0.15 -7.54 6.02
N GLY A 127 0.52 -8.40 6.80
CA GLY A 127 0.85 -9.77 6.43
C GLY A 127 0.80 -10.64 7.67
N PHE A 128 -0.05 -11.67 7.63
CA PHE A 128 -0.15 -12.76 8.59
C PHE A 128 -0.14 -12.36 10.08
N ARG A 129 -1.32 -12.24 10.68
CA ARG A 129 -1.47 -12.64 12.09
C ARG A 129 -1.17 -14.14 12.15
N ARG A 130 0.10 -14.48 12.36
CA ARG A 130 0.47 -15.78 12.93
C ARG A 130 0.03 -15.66 14.38
N ASP A 131 -1.05 -16.34 14.73
CA ASP A 131 -1.49 -16.48 16.11
C ASP A 131 -0.29 -16.98 16.92
N ALA A 132 0.31 -16.10 17.72
CA ALA A 132 1.47 -16.41 18.56
C ALA A 132 1.08 -17.29 19.78
N ASN A 133 -0.13 -17.85 19.76
CA ASN A 133 -0.68 -18.70 20.79
C ASN A 133 -1.16 -20.05 20.24
N SER A 134 -0.70 -20.47 19.06
CA SER A 134 -0.72 -21.90 18.73
C SER A 134 0.43 -22.56 19.48
N HIS A 135 0.11 -23.21 20.59
CA HIS A 135 1.02 -24.12 21.29
C HIS A 135 1.28 -25.33 20.38
N THR A 136 2.14 -25.14 19.38
CA THR A 136 2.61 -26.21 18.52
C THR A 136 3.67 -26.96 19.29
N ILE A 137 3.35 -28.18 19.70
CA ILE A 137 4.31 -29.10 20.31
C ILE A 137 5.11 -29.65 19.13
N ASP A 138 6.29 -29.07 18.89
CA ASP A 138 7.28 -29.68 18.01
C ASP A 138 7.81 -30.90 18.75
N LEU A 139 7.39 -32.08 18.30
CA LEU A 139 7.87 -33.35 18.82
C LEU A 139 9.17 -33.69 18.12
N ASP A 140 10.25 -33.70 18.89
CA ASP A 140 11.54 -34.12 18.39
C ASP A 140 11.56 -35.65 18.24
N SER A 141 12.38 -36.18 17.34
CA SER A 141 12.46 -37.64 17.12
C SER A 141 12.91 -38.43 18.36
N GLU A 142 13.48 -37.74 19.34
CA GLU A 142 13.92 -38.28 20.63
C GLU A 142 12.78 -38.38 21.64
N ASP A 143 11.70 -37.59 21.49
CA ASP A 143 10.48 -37.68 22.30
C ASP A 143 9.62 -38.90 21.93
N PHE A 144 9.92 -39.52 20.79
CA PHE A 144 9.25 -40.74 20.33
C PHE A 144 9.94 -41.99 20.86
N SER A 145 9.42 -42.55 21.96
CA SER A 145 9.90 -43.84 22.50
C SER A 145 8.97 -44.99 22.10
N ARG A 146 9.47 -45.99 21.37
CA ARG A 146 8.78 -47.29 21.15
C ARG A 146 9.02 -48.26 22.33
N GLY A 147 8.96 -47.72 23.54
CA GLY A 147 9.13 -48.46 24.79
C GLY A 147 7.81 -49.00 25.36
N ARG A 148 7.91 -49.84 26.39
CA ARG A 148 6.82 -50.56 27.07
C ARG A 148 5.57 -49.67 27.30
N PRO A 149 4.35 -50.19 27.09
CA PRO A 149 3.12 -49.41 27.26
C PRO A 149 3.07 -48.71 28.62
N ASP A 150 2.81 -47.41 28.62
CA ASP A 150 2.59 -46.64 29.84
C ASP A 150 1.20 -46.96 30.42
N ASP A 151 1.19 -47.66 31.56
CA ASP A 151 -0.02 -48.07 32.28
C ASP A 151 -0.82 -46.86 32.83
N SER A 152 -0.23 -45.66 32.85
CA SER A 152 -0.90 -44.44 33.32
C SER A 152 -1.63 -43.65 32.21
N SER A 153 -1.60 -44.13 30.96
CA SER A 153 -2.21 -43.41 29.84
C SER A 153 -3.75 -43.24 29.98
N PRO A 154 -4.28 -42.03 29.75
CA PRO A 154 -5.71 -41.75 29.89
C PRO A 154 -6.57 -42.46 28.83
N TRP A 155 -5.97 -42.83 27.70
CA TRP A 155 -6.63 -43.47 26.56
C TRP A 155 -6.99 -44.94 26.80
N ARG A 156 -6.41 -45.57 27.82
CA ARG A 156 -6.69 -46.97 28.19
C ARG A 156 -7.91 -47.12 29.11
N ARG A 157 -8.49 -46.02 29.58
CA ARG A 157 -9.63 -45.99 30.51
C ARG A 157 -10.96 -45.67 29.82
N LEU A 158 -11.04 -45.82 28.51
CA LEU A 158 -12.32 -45.71 27.82
C LEU A 158 -13.13 -46.98 28.10
N PRO A 159 -14.38 -46.87 28.59
CA PRO A 159 -15.25 -48.02 28.73
C PRO A 159 -15.50 -48.61 27.35
N GLU A 160 -15.28 -49.91 27.20
CA GLU A 160 -15.77 -50.65 26.03
C GLU A 160 -17.29 -50.77 26.19
N GLU A 161 -18.04 -50.08 25.31
CA GLU A 161 -19.50 -50.26 25.17
C GLU A 161 -19.83 -51.57 24.44
#